data_AF-A0A962XFE9-F1
#
_entry.id   AF-A0A962XFE9-F1
#
_cell.length_a   1.000
_cell.length_b   1.000
_cell.length_c   1.000
_cell.angle_alpha   90.00
_cell.angle_beta   90.00
_cell.angle_gamma   90.00
#
_symmetry.space_group_name_H-M   'P 1'
#
loop_
_entity.id
_entity.type
_entity.pdbx_description
1 polymer ?
#
loop_
_entity_poly.entity_id
_entity_poly.type
_entity_poly.pdbx_seq_one_letter_code
_entity_poly.pdbx_strand_id
1 'polypeptide(L)'
;MWFRNLQLYRLIEPFEHTPAGLHDALGQRGFKPCAGLDTHSVGWVPPAGREATELVHTANGRIMLCLRREDRILPSAVVREHVEEKAEAIAN
;
A
#
# COMPACT_ATOMS: atom_id res chain seq x y z
N MET A 1 8.82 16.64 -0.19
CA MET A 1 8.31 16.09 1.09
C MET A 1 9.51 15.56 1.89
N TRP A 2 9.53 15.69 3.22
CA TRP A 2 10.63 15.21 4.07
C TRP A 2 10.22 13.95 4.83
N PHE A 3 11.13 12.98 4.96
CA PHE A 3 10.91 11.79 5.78
C PHE A 3 10.80 12.16 7.26
N ARG A 4 9.78 11.64 7.95
CA ARG A 4 9.57 11.88 9.39
C ARG A 4 10.24 10.83 10.29
N ASN A 5 10.52 9.65 9.74
CA ASN A 5 11.10 8.51 10.43
C ASN A 5 12.07 7.81 9.48
N LEU A 6 13.04 7.06 10.02
CA LEU A 6 14.06 6.37 9.23
C LEU A 6 14.31 4.96 9.78
N GLN A 7 14.30 3.99 8.87
CA GLN A 7 14.81 2.64 9.11
C GLN A 7 15.83 2.34 8.02
N LEU A 8 17.02 1.90 8.43
CA LEU A 8 18.13 1.64 7.52
C LEU A 8 18.26 0.16 7.23
N TYR A 9 18.39 -0.16 5.95
CA TYR A 9 18.62 -1.51 5.45
C TYR A 9 19.86 -1.51 4.56
N ARG A 10 20.69 -2.54 4.67
CA ARG A 10 21.83 -2.75 3.80
C ARG A 10 21.53 -3.91 2.85
N LEU A 11 21.53 -3.63 1.55
CA LEU A 11 21.50 -4.69 0.54
C LEU A 11 22.82 -5.45 0.59
N ILE A 12 22.74 -6.78 0.69
CA ILE A 12 23.91 -7.67 0.72
C ILE A 12 24.42 -8.01 -0.67
N GLU A 13 23.55 -7.86 -1.68
CA GLU A 13 23.84 -8.06 -3.09
C GLU A 13 23.78 -6.71 -3.84
N PRO A 14 24.52 -6.57 -4.96
CA PRO A 14 24.42 -5.39 -5.81
C PRO A 14 22.98 -5.15 -6.29
N PHE A 15 22.55 -3.90 -6.31
CA PHE A 15 21.26 -3.52 -6.86
C PHE A 15 21.40 -3.25 -8.36
N GLU A 16 21.06 -4.23 -9.19
CA GLU A 16 21.29 -4.18 -10.64
C GLU A 16 20.10 -3.63 -11.45
N HIS A 17 18.96 -3.37 -10.81
CA HIS A 17 17.78 -2.88 -11.52
C HIS A 17 17.97 -1.46 -12.06
N THR A 18 17.74 -1.28 -13.36
CA THR A 18 17.64 0.05 -13.95
C THR A 18 16.35 0.74 -13.51
N PRO A 19 16.32 2.08 -13.43
CA PRO A 19 15.10 2.80 -13.05
C PRO A 19 13.89 2.47 -13.93
N ALA A 20 14.09 2.31 -15.24
CA ALA A 20 13.03 1.94 -16.18
C ALA A 20 12.54 0.51 -15.94
N GLY A 21 13.45 -0.46 -15.84
CA GLY A 21 13.06 -1.85 -15.57
C GLY A 21 12.38 -2.01 -14.21
N LEU A 22 12.82 -1.23 -13.21
CA LEU A 22 12.15 -1.16 -11.92
C LEU A 22 10.75 -0.56 -12.04
N HIS A 23 10.57 0.52 -12.80
CA HIS A 23 9.25 1.12 -13.03
C HIS A 23 8.27 0.10 -13.61
N ASP A 24 8.69 -0.64 -14.64
CA ASP A 24 7.85 -1.67 -15.28
C ASP A 24 7.52 -2.81 -14.31
N ALA A 25 8.49 -3.27 -13.53
CA ALA A 25 8.30 -4.32 -12.53
C ALA A 25 7.32 -3.90 -11.42
N LEU A 26 7.44 -2.67 -10.92
CA LEU A 26 6.53 -2.12 -9.91
C LEU A 26 5.13 -1.89 -10.47
N GLY A 27 5.02 -1.54 -11.75
CA GLY A 27 3.75 -1.34 -12.46
C GLY A 27 2.83 -2.56 -12.40
N GLN A 28 3.40 -3.77 -12.39
CA GLN A 28 2.65 -5.03 -12.24
C GLN A 28 1.90 -5.13 -10.89
N ARG A 29 2.35 -4.37 -9.88
CA ARG A 29 1.76 -4.31 -8.54
C ARG A 29 1.36 -2.88 -8.16
N GLY A 30 0.88 -2.11 -9.14
CA GLY A 30 0.31 -0.78 -8.90
C GLY A 30 -0.86 -0.83 -7.92
N PHE A 31 -1.01 0.24 -7.15
CA PHE A 31 -2.08 0.35 -6.14
C PHE A 31 -3.46 0.23 -6.76
N LYS A 32 -4.31 -0.59 -6.13
CA LYS A 32 -5.75 -0.70 -6.41
C LYS A 32 -6.51 -0.49 -5.10
N PRO A 33 -7.60 0.30 -5.07
CA PRO A 33 -8.42 0.45 -3.86
C PRO A 33 -8.98 -0.91 -3.38
N CYS A 34 -9.28 -1.01 -2.08
CA CYS A 34 -9.92 -2.20 -1.50
C CYS A 34 -11.26 -2.49 -2.20
N ALA A 35 -11.47 -3.72 -2.66
CA ALA A 35 -12.70 -4.15 -3.32
C ALA A 35 -13.40 -5.26 -2.52
N GLY A 36 -14.69 -5.48 -2.76
CA GLY A 36 -15.41 -6.64 -2.20
C GLY A 36 -15.26 -6.78 -0.68
N LEU A 37 -14.65 -7.89 -0.24
CA LEU A 37 -14.39 -8.24 1.17
C LEU A 37 -12.94 -7.96 1.60
N ASP A 38 -12.16 -7.23 0.80
CA ASP A 38 -10.77 -6.89 1.14
C ASP A 38 -10.71 -6.09 2.44
N THR A 39 -9.90 -6.55 3.39
CA THR A 39 -9.65 -5.86 4.65
C THR A 39 -8.58 -4.79 4.52
N HIS A 40 -7.66 -4.96 3.56
CA HIS A 40 -6.62 -4.00 3.22
C HIS A 40 -6.14 -4.21 1.78
N SER A 41 -5.53 -3.18 1.21
CA SER A 41 -4.87 -3.22 -0.09
C SER A 41 -3.53 -2.50 -0.02
N VAL A 42 -2.55 -3.04 -0.75
CA VAL A 42 -1.18 -2.51 -0.80
C VAL A 42 -0.71 -2.48 -2.24
N GLY A 43 -0.11 -1.37 -2.67
CA GLY A 43 0.50 -1.29 -3.99
C GLY A 43 1.28 -0.01 -4.24
N TRP A 44 1.99 0.01 -5.36
CA TRP A 44 2.91 1.09 -5.72
C TRP A 44 2.18 2.33 -6.25
N VAL A 45 2.66 3.51 -5.86
CA VAL A 45 2.15 4.80 -6.33
C VAL A 45 3.31 5.76 -6.67
N PRO A 46 3.08 6.76 -7.53
CA PRO A 46 4.09 7.76 -7.84
C PRO A 46 4.51 8.56 -6.60
N PRO A 47 5.82 8.68 -6.30
CA PRO A 47 6.31 9.37 -5.09
C PRO A 47 6.30 10.91 -5.21
N ALA A 48 6.24 11.45 -6.43
CA ALA A 48 6.50 12.87 -6.72
C ALA A 48 5.25 13.78 -6.72
N GLY A 49 4.09 13.31 -6.25
CA GLY A 49 2.87 14.11 -6.11
C GLY A 49 1.73 13.68 -7.04
N ARG A 50 0.63 14.44 -7.03
CA ARG A 50 -0.65 14.03 -7.67
C ARG A 50 -0.61 13.91 -9.18
N GLU A 51 0.25 14.66 -9.86
CA GLU A 51 0.38 14.63 -11.33
C GLU A 51 1.53 13.74 -11.81
N ALA A 52 2.35 13.21 -10.89
CA ALA A 52 3.39 12.27 -11.25
C ALA A 52 2.76 10.95 -11.66
N THR A 53 3.24 10.38 -12.77
CA THR A 53 2.83 9.05 -13.27
C THR A 53 3.91 8.00 -13.05
N GLU A 54 5.16 8.43 -12.89
CA GLU A 54 6.29 7.52 -12.70
C GLU A 54 6.32 6.94 -11.28
N LEU A 55 6.31 5.61 -11.17
CA LEU A 55 6.46 4.88 -9.91
C LEU A 55 7.88 4.93 -9.32
N VAL A 56 8.86 5.35 -10.14
CA VAL A 56 10.28 5.43 -9.78
C VAL A 56 10.71 6.86 -10.02
N HIS A 57 11.05 7.59 -8.96
CA HIS A 57 11.65 8.91 -9.09
C HIS A 57 13.15 8.81 -8.86
N THR A 58 13.94 9.34 -9.80
CA THR A 58 15.40 9.33 -9.71
C THR A 58 15.97 10.73 -9.59
N ALA A 59 16.99 10.88 -8.73
CA ALA A 59 17.73 12.12 -8.59
C ALA A 59 19.14 11.84 -8.08
N ASN A 60 20.17 12.26 -8.81
CA ASN A 60 21.59 12.14 -8.41
C ASN A 60 21.99 10.71 -7.99
N GLY A 61 21.60 9.71 -8.79
CA GLY A 61 21.89 8.30 -8.52
C GLY A 61 21.10 7.68 -7.35
N ARG A 62 20.10 8.40 -6.82
CA ARG A 62 19.20 7.91 -5.76
C ARG A 62 17.85 7.59 -6.37
N ILE A 63 17.21 6.55 -5.83
CA ILE A 63 15.87 6.12 -6.21
C ILE A 63 14.92 6.38 -5.04
N MET A 64 13.78 6.99 -5.35
CA MET A 64 12.66 7.15 -4.43
C MET A 64 11.46 6.38 -4.95
N LEU A 65 10.84 5.59 -4.08
CA LEU A 65 9.64 4.81 -4.33
C LEU A 65 8.58 5.15 -3.29
N CYS A 66 7.31 4.88 -3.58
CA CYS A 66 6.23 5.02 -2.61
C CYS A 66 5.28 3.80 -2.67
N LEU A 67 5.07 3.19 -1.50
CA LEU A 67 4.09 2.13 -1.32
C LEU A 67 2.90 2.70 -0.56
N ARG A 68 1.71 2.55 -1.13
CA ARG A 68 0.45 2.94 -0.49
C ARG A 68 -0.20 1.71 0.12
N ARG A 69 -0.69 1.86 1.36
CA ARG A 69 -1.58 0.91 2.02
C ARG A 69 -2.90 1.61 2.30
N GLU A 70 -3.99 0.91 2.03
CA GLU A 70 -5.35 1.29 2.39
C GLU A 70 -5.92 0.18 3.28
N ASP A 71 -6.43 0.54 4.45
CA ASP A 71 -7.06 -0.40 5.38
C ASP A 71 -8.55 -0.07 5.46
N ARG A 72 -9.39 -1.09 5.30
CA ARG A 72 -10.83 -0.95 5.53
C ARG A 72 -11.08 -1.02 7.04
N ILE A 73 -11.59 0.07 7.58
CA ILE A 73 -11.90 0.16 9.01
C ILE A 73 -13.23 -0.54 9.27
N LEU A 74 -13.17 -1.72 9.88
CA LEU A 74 -14.33 -2.42 10.43
C LEU A 74 -14.09 -2.66 11.92
N PRO A 75 -14.66 -1.83 12.81
CA PRO A 75 -14.49 -1.99 14.24
C PRO A 75 -15.11 -3.30 14.74
N SER A 76 -14.41 -3.99 15.64
CA SER A 76 -14.90 -5.24 16.24
C SER A 76 -16.21 -5.07 17.01
N ALA A 77 -16.45 -3.90 17.58
CA ALA A 77 -17.68 -3.58 18.30
C ALA A 77 -18.93 -3.67 17.40
N VAL A 78 -18.85 -3.14 16.17
CA VAL A 78 -19.95 -3.18 15.19
C VAL A 78 -20.24 -4.61 14.76
N VAL A 79 -19.19 -5.41 14.57
CA VAL A 79 -19.35 -6.84 14.21
C VAL A 79 -20.06 -7.59 15.33
N ARG A 80 -19.71 -7.34 16.59
CA ARG A 80 -20.33 -7.99 17.74
C ARG A 80 -21.82 -7.66 17.85
N GLU A 81 -22.17 -6.37 17.77
CA GLU A 81 -23.56 -5.91 17.83
C GLU A 81 -24.43 -6.60 16.77
N HIS A 82 -23.99 -6.64 15.51
CA HIS A 82 -24.72 -7.32 14.42
C HIS A 82 -24.84 -8.84 14.62
N VAL A 83 -23.88 -9.47 15.28
CA VAL A 83 -23.95 -10.91 15.59
C VAL A 83 -24.96 -11.17 16.71
N GLU A 84 -24.97 -10.32 17.74
CA GLU A 84 -25.92 -10.39 18.85
C GLU A 84 -27.36 -10.20 18.36
N GLU A 85 -27.63 -9.17 17.56
CA GLU A 85 -28.96 -8.93 16.95
C GLU A 85 -29.48 -10.12 16.15
N LYS A 86 -28.62 -10.75 15.34
CA LYS A 86 -28.99 -11.94 14.55
C LYS A 86 -29.23 -13.16 15.42
N ALA A 87 -28.47 -13.33 16.50
CA ALA A 87 -28.66 -14.44 17.42
C ALA A 87 -30.01 -14.33 18.15
N GLU A 88 -30.38 -13.13 18.60
CA GLU A 88 -31.68 -12.87 19.24
C GLU A 88 -32.86 -13.13 18.29
N ALA A 89 -32.73 -12.74 17.01
CA ALA A 89 -33.78 -12.98 16.02
C ALA A 89 -34.02 -14.47 15.70
N ILE A 90 -33.02 -15.34 15.90
CA ILE A 90 -33.14 -16.80 15.67
C ILE A 90 -33.64 -17.52 16.94
N ALA A 91 -33.37 -16.96 18.13
CA ALA A 91 -33.76 -17.56 19.40
C ALA A 91 -35.26 -17.40 19.72
N ASN A 92 -35.96 -16.50 19.01
CA ASN A 92 -37.42 -16.33 19.05
C ASN A 92 -38.11 -17.16 17.96
#